data_AF-A0A528CRQ0-F1
#
_entry.id   AF-A0A528CRQ0-F1
#
_cell.length_a   1.000
_cell.length_b   1.000
_cell.length_c   1.000
_cell.angle_alpha   90.00
_cell.angle_beta   90.00
_cell.angle_gamma   90.00
#
_symmetry.space_group_name_H-M   'P 1'
#
loop_
_entity.id
_entity.type
_entity.pdbx_description
1 polymer ?
#
loop_
_entity_poly.entity_id
_entity_poly.type
_entity_poly.pdbx_seq_one_letter_code
_entity_poly.pdbx_strand_id
1 'polypeptide(L)'
;EVRLKRYGLRIKPGVDFGLINPEDDPRYRHYVDLLIELAGRRGVTTEAARTMVRTDNTVIAALALKRGDADAMVCGLEGRFERHLRNVTLIIGPRA
;
A
#
# COMPACT_ATOMS: atom_id res chain seq x y z
N GLU A 1 12.34 -9.75 11.28
CA GLU A 1 13.75 -10.07 11.61
C GLU A 1 14.26 -11.37 10.97
N VAL A 2 13.48 -12.46 11.02
CA VAL A 2 13.88 -13.80 10.51
C VAL A 2 14.36 -13.77 9.05
N ARG A 3 13.68 -13.06 8.14
CA ARG A 3 14.06 -13.00 6.71
C ARG A 3 15.36 -12.23 6.47
N LEU A 4 15.55 -11.08 7.11
CA LEU A 4 16.77 -10.27 6.95
C LEU A 4 18.01 -11.04 7.41
N LYS A 5 17.94 -11.66 8.60
CA LYS A 5 19.01 -12.52 9.12
C LYS A 5 19.30 -13.70 8.20
N ARG A 6 18.25 -14.38 7.72
CA ARG A 6 18.37 -15.51 6.78
C ARG A 6 19.11 -15.15 5.50
N TYR A 7 18.91 -13.93 4.98
CA TYR A 7 19.58 -13.45 3.76
C TYR A 7 20.87 -12.66 4.04
N GLY A 8 21.38 -12.64 5.28
CA GLY A 8 22.60 -11.93 5.64
C GLY A 8 22.53 -10.40 5.51
N LEU A 9 21.32 -9.83 5.47
CA LEU A 9 21.10 -8.40 5.32
C LEU A 9 21.34 -7.67 6.64
N ARG A 10 22.08 -6.56 6.59
CA ARG A 10 22.47 -5.75 7.76
C ARG A 10 21.51 -4.61 8.09
N ILE A 11 20.59 -4.27 7.19
CA ILE A 11 19.60 -3.20 7.36
C ILE A 11 18.62 -3.49 8.51
N LYS A 12 18.12 -2.45 9.16
CA LYS A 12 17.24 -2.50 10.34
C LYS A 12 16.00 -1.60 10.14
N PRO A 13 14.78 -2.13 10.37
CA PRO A 13 13.57 -1.32 10.42
C PRO A 13 13.69 -0.20 11.48
N GLY A 14 13.14 0.98 11.18
CA GLY A 14 13.16 2.15 12.07
C GLY A 14 14.50 2.88 12.15
N VAL A 15 15.55 2.34 11.54
CA VAL A 15 16.87 3.00 11.41
C VAL A 15 17.18 3.25 9.94
N ASP A 16 17.22 2.17 9.14
CA ASP A 16 17.62 2.25 7.73
C ASP A 16 16.41 2.39 6.80
N PHE A 17 15.22 1.98 7.25
CA PHE A 17 13.99 2.08 6.47
C PHE A 17 12.75 2.14 7.36
N GLY A 18 11.72 2.84 6.88
CA GLY A 18 10.38 2.81 7.44
C GLY A 18 9.66 1.51 7.06
N LEU A 19 8.81 1.01 7.96
CA LEU A 19 8.00 -0.18 7.71
C LEU A 19 6.53 0.18 7.88
N ILE A 20 5.71 -0.15 6.89
CA ILE A 20 4.26 -0.14 7.01
C ILE A 20 3.84 -1.55 7.37
N ASN A 21 3.31 -1.75 8.58
CA ASN A 21 2.82 -3.04 9.04
C ASN A 21 1.29 -3.09 8.94
N PRO A 22 0.68 -3.81 8.00
CA PRO A 22 -0.78 -3.80 7.81
C PRO A 22 -1.59 -4.24 9.05
N GLU A 23 -0.97 -5.00 9.95
CA GLU A 23 -1.59 -5.46 11.20
C GLU A 23 -1.58 -4.41 12.31
N ASP A 24 -0.62 -3.48 12.29
CA ASP A 24 -0.36 -2.54 13.38
C ASP A 24 0.34 -1.28 12.85
N ASP A 25 -0.34 -0.54 11.96
CA ASP A 25 0.11 0.78 11.51
C ASP A 25 -0.87 1.86 11.98
N PRO A 26 -0.41 2.91 12.66
CA PRO A 26 -1.28 3.99 13.14
C PRO A 26 -2.01 4.72 12.00
N ARG A 27 -1.49 4.66 10.76
CA ARG A 27 -2.12 5.26 9.58
C ARG A 27 -3.24 4.42 8.98
N TYR A 28 -3.47 3.20 9.47
CA TYR A 28 -4.44 2.25 8.91
C TYR A 28 -5.82 2.87 8.66
N ARG A 29 -6.39 3.58 9.66
CA ARG A 29 -7.71 4.21 9.52
C ARG A 29 -7.73 5.23 8.38
N HIS A 30 -6.71 6.10 8.33
CA HIS A 30 -6.57 7.10 7.28
C HIS A 30 -6.43 6.50 5.88
N TYR A 31 -5.76 5.34 5.76
CA TYR A 31 -5.63 4.64 4.48
C TYR A 31 -6.96 4.04 4.03
N VAL A 32 -7.73 3.46 4.95
CA VAL A 32 -9.08 2.95 4.65
C VAL A 32 -10.01 4.09 4.23
N ASP A 33 -10.03 5.18 4.98
CA ASP A 33 -10.89 6.33 4.71
C ASP A 33 -10.56 6.95 3.35
N LEU A 34 -9.27 7.13 3.04
CA LEU A 34 -8.83 7.63 1.74
C LEU A 34 -9.20 6.69 0.60
N LEU A 35 -9.05 5.38 0.76
CA LEU A 35 -9.45 4.43 -0.27
C LEU A 35 -10.95 4.49 -0.53
N ILE A 36 -11.78 4.67 0.50
CA ILE A 36 -13.23 4.85 0.36
C ILE A 36 -13.57 6.16 -0.34
N GLU A 37 -12.89 7.25 -0.01
CA GLU A 37 -13.07 8.52 -0.70
C GLU A 37 -12.81 8.39 -2.21
N LEU A 38 -11.72 7.71 -2.58
CA LEU A 38 -11.29 7.55 -3.97
C LEU A 38 -12.14 6.53 -4.76
N ALA A 39 -12.52 5.42 -4.11
CA ALA A 39 -13.08 4.25 -4.78
C ALA A 39 -14.52 3.90 -4.38
N GLY A 40 -15.08 4.57 -3.37
CA GLY A 40 -16.44 4.29 -2.88
C GLY A 40 -17.51 4.47 -3.95
N ARG A 41 -17.38 5.52 -4.76
CA ARG A 41 -18.28 5.77 -5.92
C ARG A 41 -18.10 4.75 -7.06
N ARG A 42 -17.07 3.90 -6.99
CA ARG A 42 -16.78 2.83 -7.94
C ARG A 42 -17.10 1.44 -7.34
N GLY A 43 -17.90 1.40 -6.27
CA GLY A 43 -18.42 0.17 -5.66
C GLY A 43 -17.53 -0.45 -4.58
N VAL A 44 -16.46 0.22 -4.14
CA VAL A 44 -15.65 -0.28 -3.02
C VAL A 44 -16.37 0.02 -1.70
N THR A 45 -16.78 -1.04 -0.99
CA THR A 45 -17.40 -0.93 0.34
C THR A 45 -16.33 -0.73 1.43
N THR A 46 -16.73 -0.24 2.60
CA THR A 46 -15.82 -0.08 3.76
C THR A 46 -15.10 -1.37 4.11
N GLU A 47 -15.81 -2.51 4.11
CA GLU A 47 -15.21 -3.81 4.41
C GLU A 47 -14.24 -4.28 3.32
N ALA A 48 -14.56 -4.01 2.05
CA ALA A 48 -13.63 -4.26 0.95
C ALA A 48 -12.36 -3.39 1.07
N ALA A 49 -12.50 -2.10 1.40
CA ALA A 49 -11.36 -1.21 1.61
C ALA A 49 -10.48 -1.66 2.78
N ARG A 50 -11.08 -2.03 3.92
CA ARG A 50 -10.34 -2.60 5.07
C ARG A 50 -9.54 -3.82 4.65
N THR A 51 -10.17 -4.74 3.90
CA THR A 51 -9.51 -5.94 3.40
C THR A 51 -8.35 -5.61 2.47
N MET A 52 -8.56 -4.70 1.51
CA MET A 52 -7.52 -4.28 0.56
C MET A 52 -6.33 -3.62 1.26
N VAL A 53 -6.57 -2.73 2.22
CA VAL A 53 -5.51 -2.04 2.98
C VAL A 53 -4.73 -3.02 3.87
N ARG A 54 -5.33 -4.15 4.30
CA ARG A 54 -4.62 -5.18 5.07
C ARG A 54 -3.81 -6.15 4.23
N THR A 55 -4.19 -6.36 2.97
CA THR A 55 -3.71 -7.54 2.21
C THR A 55 -3.04 -7.23 0.88
N ASP A 56 -3.17 -6.00 0.37
CA ASP A 56 -2.66 -5.65 -0.96
C ASP A 56 -1.56 -4.58 -0.86
N ASN A 57 -0.30 -5.03 -0.95
CA ASN A 57 0.87 -4.15 -0.87
C ASN A 57 0.86 -3.03 -1.93
N THR A 58 0.22 -3.25 -3.09
CA THR A 58 0.13 -2.21 -4.11
C THR A 58 -0.85 -1.12 -3.71
N VAL A 59 -1.97 -1.50 -3.09
CA VAL A 59 -2.93 -0.54 -2.52
C VAL A 59 -2.27 0.28 -1.43
N ILE A 60 -1.58 -0.38 -0.49
CA ILE A 60 -0.90 0.30 0.62
C ILE A 60 0.14 1.30 0.09
N ALA A 61 1.01 0.87 -0.82
CA ALA A 61 2.05 1.73 -1.40
C ALA A 61 1.46 2.89 -2.22
N ALA A 62 0.40 2.65 -2.99
CA ALA A 62 -0.28 3.71 -3.76
C ALA A 62 -0.95 4.73 -2.84
N LEU A 63 -1.55 4.30 -1.72
CA LEU A 63 -2.13 5.21 -0.73
C LEU A 63 -1.05 6.04 -0.01
N ALA A 64 0.07 5.42 0.35
CA ALA A 64 1.22 6.11 0.93
C ALA A 64 1.74 7.20 -0.02
N LEU A 65 1.92 6.87 -1.31
CA LEU A 65 2.32 7.82 -2.35
C LEU A 65 1.29 8.95 -2.52
N LYS A 66 -0.01 8.63 -2.59
CA LYS A 66 -1.08 9.63 -2.73
C LYS A 66 -1.12 10.62 -1.57
N ARG A 67 -0.72 10.18 -0.37
CA ARG A 67 -0.66 11.00 0.84
C ARG A 67 0.64 11.78 1.00
N GLY A 68 1.64 11.53 0.17
CA GLY A 68 2.97 12.12 0.31
C GLY A 68 3.82 11.46 1.40
N ASP A 69 3.46 10.27 1.86
CA ASP A 69 4.31 9.48 2.78
C ASP A 69 5.55 8.91 2.04
N ALA A 70 5.54 8.93 0.71
CA ALA A 70 6.62 8.56 -0.19
C ALA A 70 6.51 9.35 -1.50
N ASP A 71 7.63 9.51 -2.21
CA ASP A 71 7.69 10.25 -3.49
C ASP A 71 7.57 9.34 -4.72
N ALA A 72 7.81 8.04 -4.56
CA ALA A 72 7.74 7.04 -5.61
C ALA A 72 7.34 5.67 -5.06
N MET A 73 6.78 4.81 -5.92
CA MET A 73 6.50 3.41 -5.60
C MET A 73 7.01 2.47 -6.69
N VAL A 74 7.47 1.29 -6.27
CA VAL A 74 7.71 0.14 -7.14
C VAL A 74 6.75 -0.98 -6.67
N CYS A 75 6.02 -1.59 -7.61
CA CYS A 75 5.08 -2.67 -7.32
C CYS A 75 5.13 -3.78 -8.38
N GLY A 76 4.37 -4.85 -8.16
CA GLY A 76 4.26 -5.95 -9.14
C GLY A 76 5.24 -7.10 -8.94
N LEU A 77 5.89 -7.18 -7.77
CA LEU A 77 6.77 -8.32 -7.42
C LEU A 77 5.98 -9.64 -7.38
N GLU A 78 4.75 -9.60 -6.87
CA GLU A 78 3.88 -10.76 -6.71
C GLU A 78 2.49 -10.46 -7.28
N GLY A 79 1.95 -11.35 -8.11
CA GLY A 79 0.62 -11.23 -8.69
C GLY A 79 0.60 -10.90 -10.19
N ARG A 80 -0.60 -10.64 -10.71
CA ARG A 80 -0.81 -10.32 -12.14
C ARG A 80 -0.69 -8.82 -12.38
N PHE A 81 0.03 -8.43 -13.44
CA PHE A 81 0.20 -7.04 -13.87
C PHE A 81 -1.11 -6.23 -13.88
N GLU A 82 -2.16 -6.77 -14.51
CA GLU A 82 -3.46 -6.09 -14.63
C GLU A 82 -4.09 -5.71 -13.29
N ARG A 83 -3.89 -6.54 -12.25
CA ARG A 83 -4.38 -6.23 -10.90
C ARG A 83 -3.67 -5.02 -10.32
N HIS A 84 -2.34 -4.96 -10.46
CA HIS A 84 -1.56 -3.82 -9.99
C HIS A 84 -1.93 -2.56 -10.75
N LEU A 85 -1.98 -2.64 -12.08
CA LEU A 85 -2.33 -1.50 -12.92
C LEU A 85 -3.73 -0.96 -12.58
N ARG A 86 -4.72 -1.83 -12.35
CA ARG A 86 -6.06 -1.40 -11.93
C ARG A 86 -6.01 -0.63 -10.61
N ASN A 87 -5.30 -1.14 -9.60
CA ASN A 87 -5.19 -0.49 -8.29
C ASN A 87 -4.46 0.87 -8.38
N VAL A 88 -3.35 0.93 -9.13
CA VAL A 88 -2.59 2.16 -9.35
C VAL A 88 -3.44 3.21 -10.09
N THR A 89 -4.13 2.82 -11.17
CA THR A 89 -5.02 3.71 -11.92
C THR A 89 -6.20 4.19 -11.07
N LEU A 90 -6.71 3.35 -10.16
CA LEU A 90 -7.79 3.71 -9.25
C LEU A 90 -7.34 4.79 -8.24
N ILE A 91 -6.13 4.68 -7.69
CA ILE A 91 -5.67 5.50 -6.56
C ILE A 91 -4.86 6.72 -7.01
N ILE A 92 -3.88 6.52 -7.90
CA ILE A 92 -3.00 7.57 -8.41
C ILE A 92 -3.63 8.23 -9.64
N GLY A 93 -4.07 7.41 -10.61
CA GLY A 93 -4.59 7.87 -11.89
C GLY A 93 -3.49 8.24 -12.90
N PRO A 94 -3.85 8.43 -14.18
CA PRO A 94 -2.92 8.93 -15.20
C PRO A 94 -2.55 10.40 -14.93
N ARG A 95 -1.44 10.84 -15.51
CA ARG A 95 -1.09 12.26 -15.55
C ARG A 95 -2.15 13.02 -16.36
N ALA A 96 -2.58 14.17 -15.84
CA ALA A 96 -3.46 15.11 -16.55
C ALA A 96 -2.75 15.80 -17.71
#